data_AF-A0A6H0HCI4-F1
#
_entry.id   AF-A0A6H0HCI4-F1
#
_cell.length_a   1.000
_cell.length_b   1.000
_cell.length_c   1.000
_cell.angle_alpha   90.00
_cell.angle_beta   90.00
_cell.angle_gamma   90.00
#
_symmetry.space_group_name_H-M   'P 1'
#
loop_
_entity.id
_entity.type
_entity.pdbx_description
1 polymer ?
#
loop_
_entity_poly.entity_id
_entity_poly.type
_entity_poly.pdbx_seq_one_letter_code
_entity_poly.pdbx_strand_id
1 'polypeptide(L)' 'MLMRNYGSITCGWTMQEAMFCTYRLEQACKTQCLALEVNRKLSILSEEVCSKAVKDLLSFENNLGERDWRVWARLIKSEL' A
#
# COMPACT_ATOMS: atom_id res chain seq x y z
N MET A 1 -8.04 -1.13 -8.55
CA MET A 1 -8.33 -2.02 -9.69
C MET A 1 -7.03 -2.54 -10.28
N LEU A 2 -6.88 -3.86 -10.42
CA LEU A 2 -5.76 -4.46 -11.15
C LEU A 2 -6.20 -4.77 -12.57
N MET A 3 -5.54 -4.17 -13.55
CA MET A 3 -5.80 -4.37 -14.97
C MET A 3 -4.80 -5.38 -15.51
N ARG A 4 -5.30 -6.60 -15.77
CA ARG A 4 -4.48 -7.71 -16.22
C ARG A 4 -3.66 -7.31 -17.45
N ASN A 5 -2.34 -7.49 -17.37
CA ASN A 5 -1.36 -7.16 -18.41
C ASN A 5 -1.17 -5.67 -18.73
N TYR A 6 -1.69 -4.75 -17.90
CA TYR A 6 -1.52 -3.31 -18.10
C TYR A 6 -0.92 -2.62 -16.88
N GLY A 7 -1.48 -2.88 -15.69
CA GLY A 7 -1.02 -2.24 -14.45
C GLY A 7 -2.14 -2.11 -13.44
N SER A 8 -2.12 -1.06 -12.64
CA SER A 8 -3.12 -0.80 -11.60
C SER A 8 -3.63 0.63 -11.66
N ILE A 9 -4.92 0.79 -11.36
CA ILE A 9 -5.52 2.09 -11.07
C ILE A 9 -5.99 2.08 -9.61
N THR A 10 -5.63 3.12 -8.89
CA THR A 10 -5.95 3.38 -7.49
C THR A 10 -6.68 4.70 -7.40
N CYS A 11 -7.73 4.74 -6.57
CA CYS A 11 -8.54 5.93 -6.34
C CYS A 11 -8.68 6.12 -4.83
N GLY A 12 -8.90 7.36 -4.40
CA GLY A 12 -9.21 7.73 -3.02
C GLY A 12 -10.10 8.98 -3.01
N TRP A 13 -10.68 9.30 -1.86
CA TRP A 13 -11.49 10.52 -1.68
C TRP A 13 -10.64 11.78 -1.77
N THR A 14 -9.36 11.65 -1.44
CA THR A 14 -8.35 12.70 -1.58
C THR A 14 -7.16 12.19 -2.40
N MET A 15 -6.36 13.12 -2.93
CA MET A 15 -5.14 12.78 -3.65
C MET A 15 -4.14 12.03 -2.74
N GLN A 16 -4.06 12.42 -1.46
CA GLN A 16 -3.20 11.81 -0.45
C GLN A 16 -3.58 10.34 -0.21
N GLU A 17 -4.89 10.07 -0.09
CA GLU A 17 -5.40 8.71 0.06
C GLU A 17 -5.11 7.86 -1.19
N ALA A 18 -5.35 8.41 -2.38
CA ALA A 18 -5.05 7.71 -3.62
C ALA A 18 -3.56 7.36 -3.71
N MET A 19 -2.67 8.30 -3.35
CA MET A 19 -1.23 8.08 -3.33
C MET A 19 -0.82 7.05 -2.27
N PHE A 20 -1.39 7.12 -1.06
CA PHE A 20 -1.19 6.13 0.00
C PHE A 20 -1.52 4.71 -0.48
N CYS A 21 -2.70 4.52 -1.05
CA CYS A 21 -3.13 3.23 -1.60
C CYS A 21 -2.22 2.76 -2.73
N THR A 22 -1.81 3.67 -3.62
CA THR A 22 -0.88 3.38 -4.73
C THR A 22 0.44 2.85 -4.22
N TYR A 23 1.07 3.56 -3.28
CA TYR A 23 2.35 3.17 -2.72
C TYR A 23 2.25 1.83 -1.99
N ARG A 24 1.22 1.64 -1.17
CA ARG A 24 0.99 0.36 -0.45
C ARG A 24 0.82 -0.81 -1.42
N LEU A 25 0.06 -0.62 -2.49
CA LEU A 25 -0.14 -1.65 -3.52
C LEU A 25 1.19 -2.01 -4.20
N GLU A 26 1.99 -1.01 -4.57
CA GLU A 26 3.30 -1.22 -5.18
C GLU A 26 4.22 -2.05 -4.26
N GLN A 27 4.30 -1.70 -2.97
CA GLN A 27 5.09 -2.44 -1.98
C GLN A 27 4.60 -3.87 -1.79
N ALA A 28 3.28 -4.08 -1.79
CA ALA A 28 2.69 -5.42 -1.73
C ALA A 28 3.07 -6.27 -2.97
N CYS A 29 3.01 -5.69 -4.17
CA CYS A 29 3.42 -6.36 -5.40
C CYS A 29 4.92 -6.72 -5.37
N LYS A 30 5.80 -5.80 -4.96
CA LYS A 30 7.25 -6.07 -4.80
C LYS A 30 7.50 -7.22 -3.83
N THR A 31 6.84 -7.19 -2.67
CA THR A 31 6.95 -8.24 -1.65
C THR A 31 6.48 -9.59 -2.19
N GLN A 32 5.37 -9.61 -2.93
CA GLN A 32 4.84 -10.83 -3.53
C GLN A 32 5.81 -11.43 -4.56
N CYS A 33 6.41 -10.60 -5.44
CA CYS A 33 7.43 -11.08 -6.38
C CYS A 33 8.61 -11.75 -5.65
N LEU A 34 9.18 -11.05 -4.67
CA LEU A 34 10.31 -11.56 -3.87
C LEU A 34 9.94 -12.85 -3.11
N ALA A 35 8.74 -12.92 -2.55
CA ALA A 35 8.29 -14.10 -1.82
C ALA A 35 8.13 -15.33 -2.74
N LEU A 36 7.66 -15.12 -3.98
CA LEU A 36 7.47 -16.19 -4.96
C LEU A 36 8.79 -16.67 -5.57
N GLU A 37 9.81 -15.80 -5.68
CA GLU A 37 11.14 -16.16 -6.18
C GLU A 37 11.83 -17.25 -5.33
N VAL A 38 11.52 -17.31 -4.03
CA VAL A 38 12.09 -18.30 -3.10
C VAL A 38 11.58 -19.73 -3.39
N ASN A 39 10.55 -19.89 -4.23
CA ASN A 39 9.93 -21.16 -4.64
C ASN A 39 9.61 -22.10 -3.47
N ARG A 40 9.15 -21.51 -2.35
CA ARG A 40 8.68 -22.23 -1.16
C ARG A 40 7.19 -22.03 -1.00
N LYS A 41 6.53 -23.01 -0.37
CA LYS A 41 5.12 -22.90 -0.01
C LYS A 41 4.92 -21.74 0.96
N LEU A 42 4.16 -20.74 0.53
CA LEU A 42 3.78 -19.60 1.37
C LEU A 42 2.64 -20.03 2.31
N SER A 43 2.74 -19.63 3.58
CA SER A 43 1.65 -19.77 4.54
C SER A 43 0.74 -18.56 4.44
N ILE A 44 -0.54 -18.77 4.14
CA ILE A 44 -1.53 -17.71 4.12
C ILE A 44 -2.11 -17.57 5.53
N LEU A 45 -2.10 -16.35 6.05
CA LEU A 45 -2.68 -16.03 7.36
C LEU A 45 -4.21 -16.15 7.29
N SER A 46 -4.83 -16.39 8.44
CA SER A 46 -6.29 -16.47 8.52
C SER A 46 -6.95 -15.11 8.24
N GLU A 47 -8.21 -15.15 7.81
CA GLU A 47 -8.98 -13.96 7.46
C GLU A 47 -9.12 -12.99 8.66
N GLU A 48 -9.22 -13.52 9.88
CA GLU A 48 -9.35 -12.73 11.10
C GLU A 48 -8.08 -11.90 11.36
N VAL A 49 -6.90 -12.49 11.13
CA VAL A 49 -5.62 -11.80 11.30
C VAL A 49 -5.47 -10.71 10.23
N CYS A 50 -5.81 -11.03 8.97
CA CYS A 50 -5.79 -10.06 7.87
C CYS A 50 -6.75 -8.89 8.13
N SER A 51 -7.97 -9.17 8.58
CA SER A 51 -8.98 -8.15 8.88
C SER A 51 -8.57 -7.24 10.04
N LYS A 52 -7.96 -7.83 11.08
CA LYS A 52 -7.39 -7.05 12.19
C LYS A 52 -6.28 -6.12 11.71
N ALA A 53 -5.36 -6.61 10.87
CA ALA A 53 -4.29 -5.79 10.33
C ALA A 53 -4.81 -4.62 9.49
N VAL A 54 -5.86 -4.83 8.68
CA VAL A 54 -6.54 -3.76 7.93
C VAL A 54 -7.14 -2.73 8.90
N LYS A 55 -7.86 -3.18 9.94
CA LYS A 55 -8.44 -2.28 10.93
C LYS A 55 -7.37 -1.44 11.61
N ASP A 56 -6.33 -2.07 12.17
CA ASP A 56 -5.25 -1.39 12.88
C ASP A 56 -4.54 -0.38 11.98
N LEU A 57 -4.39 -0.71 10.68
CA LEU A 57 -3.76 0.17 9.70
C LEU A 57 -4.65 1.35 9.29
N LEU A 58 -5.96 1.17 9.18
CA LEU A 58 -6.85 2.21 8.66
C LEU A 58 -7.49 3.06 9.76
N SER A 59 -7.56 2.57 11.01
CA SER A 59 -8.29 3.24 12.08
C SER A 59 -7.49 4.30 12.85
N PHE A 60 -6.18 4.42 12.62
CA PHE A 60 -5.33 5.31 13.42
C PHE A 60 -5.34 6.77 12.93
N GLU A 61 -5.69 7.03 11.67
CA GLU A 61 -5.76 8.39 11.10
C GLU A 61 -7.18 8.80 10.78
N ASN A 62 -7.52 10.06 11.06
CA ASN A 62 -8.77 10.66 10.61
C ASN A 62 -8.75 10.98 9.10
N ASN A 63 -7.57 11.31 8.56
CA ASN A 63 -7.36 11.63 7.15
C ASN A 63 -6.25 10.72 6.60
N LEU A 64 -6.65 9.62 5.95
CA LEU A 64 -5.74 8.58 5.50
C LEU A 64 -4.68 9.14 4.52
N GLY A 65 -3.41 8.92 4.81
CA GLY A 65 -2.31 9.27 3.92
C GLY A 65 -1.84 10.73 4.01
N GLU A 66 -2.50 11.57 4.80
CA GLU A 66 -2.10 12.98 5.00
C GLU A 66 -0.71 13.08 5.64
N ARG A 67 -0.40 12.21 6.61
CA ARG A 67 0.92 12.17 7.24
C ARG A 67 2.01 11.79 6.23
N ASP A 68 1.76 10.73 5.46
CA ASP A 68 2.72 10.21 4.49
C ASP A 68 2.96 11.23 3.36
N TRP A 69 1.90 11.90 2.91
CA TRP A 69 1.96 13.00 1.95
C TRP A 69 2.89 14.13 2.39
N ARG A 70 2.77 14.58 3.65
CA ARG A 70 3.63 15.64 4.19
C ARG A 70 5.10 15.23 4.21
N VAL A 71 5.39 13.96 4.49
CA VAL A 71 6.75 13.43 4.49
C VAL A 71 7.29 13.36 3.06
N TRP A 72 6.53 12.82 2.11
CA TRP A 72 6.93 12.77 0.70
C TRP A 72 7.18 14.16 0.12
N ALA A 73 6.31 15.13 0.43
CA ALA A 73 6.50 16.51 -0.01
C ALA A 73 7.79 17.14 0.54
N ARG A 74 8.23 16.77 1.75
CA ARG A 74 9.51 17.22 2.31
C ARG A 74 10.70 16.53 1.64
N LEU A 75 10.62 15.22 1.41
CA LEU A 75 11.66 14.43 0.74
C LEU A 75 11.93 14.96 -0.67
N ILE A 76 10.88 15.15 -1.47
CA ILE A 76 11.01 15.68 -2.83
C ILE A 76 11.64 17.08 -2.83
N LYS A 77 11.26 17.95 -1.88
CA LYS A 77 11.85 19.28 -1.76
C LYS A 77 13.31 19.27 -1.33
N SER A 78 13.77 18.26 -0.60
CA SER A 78 15.18 18.14 -0.21
C SER A 78 16.07 17.56 -1.32
N GLU A 79 15.48 16.93 -2.33
CA GLU A 79 16.20 16.36 -3.48
C GLU A 79 16.26 17.31 -4.69
N LEU A 80 15.60 18.46 -4.60
CA LEU A 80 15.59 19.55 -5.60
C LEU A 80 16.49 20.71 -5.15
#